data_AF-A0A7Z9ZL50-F1
#
_entry.id   AF-A0A7Z9ZL50-F1
#
_cell.length_a   1.000
_cell.length_b   1.000
_cell.length_c   1.000
_cell.angle_alpha   90.00
_cell.angle_beta   90.00
_cell.angle_gamma   90.00
#
_symmetry.space_group_name_H-M   'P 1'
#
loop_
_entity.id
_entity.type
_entity.pdbx_description
1 polymer ?
#
loop_
_entity_poly.entity_id
_entity_poly.type
_entity_poly.pdbx_seq_one_letter_code
_entity_poly.pdbx_strand_id
1 'polypeptide(L)'
;VTAGGVRHPLPSPFLLLATQNPIEMEGTYPLPEAQLDRFLFKVNVTYPSAEELVEILDRTTGAEEPQVEKVADRETVLAMMEWVRQVPAPSPVAEYAARLVLATHPDHGGAPEMVRRYVRYGASPRGAQALLLGGKVAALMAGRFNVALEDVRAVAPAALRHRIILNFEAQAEGVGADEVVGEVVKSVEV
;
A
#
# COMPACT_ATOMS: atom_id res chain seq x y z
N VAL A 1 -23.59 -2.53 7.27
CA VAL A 1 -23.75 -1.91 8.62
C VAL A 1 -25.05 -2.40 9.21
N THR A 2 -25.11 -2.72 10.50
CA THR A 2 -26.37 -3.09 11.16
C THR A 2 -26.83 -1.94 12.05
N ALA A 3 -28.06 -1.46 11.84
CA ALA A 3 -28.68 -0.42 12.64
C ALA A 3 -30.09 -0.88 13.04
N GLY A 4 -30.42 -0.84 14.33
CA GLY A 4 -31.74 -1.28 14.82
C GLY A 4 -32.08 -2.74 14.48
N GLY A 5 -31.08 -3.63 14.39
CA GLY A 5 -31.26 -5.02 13.98
C GLY A 5 -31.40 -5.26 12.47
N VAL A 6 -31.42 -4.19 11.66
CA VAL A 6 -31.52 -4.28 10.20
C VAL A 6 -30.13 -4.19 9.57
N ARG A 7 -29.81 -5.14 8.70
CA ARG A 7 -28.55 -5.17 7.94
C ARG A 7 -28.70 -4.34 6.66
N HIS A 8 -27.87 -3.30 6.54
CA HIS A 8 -27.72 -2.50 5.33
C HIS A 8 -26.45 -2.92 4.57
N PRO A 9 -26.56 -3.43 3.33
CA PRO A 9 -25.39 -3.74 2.51
C PRO A 9 -24.71 -2.45 2.06
N LEU A 10 -23.37 -2.47 1.97
CA LEU A 10 -22.63 -1.39 1.34
C LEU A 10 -22.72 -1.53 -0.19
N PRO A 11 -22.73 -0.40 -0.94
CA PRO A 11 -22.66 -0.46 -2.40
C PRO A 11 -21.36 -1.13 -2.86
N SER A 12 -21.37 -1.71 -4.06
CA SER A 12 -20.17 -2.30 -4.68
C SER A 12 -19.88 -1.57 -5.99
N PRO A 13 -18.67 -1.04 -6.25
CA PRO A 13 -17.49 -1.12 -5.38
C PRO A 13 -17.62 -0.21 -4.15
N PHE A 14 -16.91 -0.56 -3.07
CA PHE A 14 -16.75 0.28 -1.89
C PHE A 14 -15.24 0.49 -1.66
N LEU A 15 -14.82 1.76 -1.66
CA LEU A 15 -13.46 2.16 -1.39
C LEU A 15 -13.44 3.04 -0.15
N LEU A 16 -12.58 2.71 0.81
CA LEU A 16 -12.27 3.57 1.95
C LEU A 16 -10.93 4.25 1.70
N LEU A 17 -10.94 5.57 1.57
CA LEU A 17 -9.74 6.39 1.63
C LEU A 17 -9.74 7.10 2.98
N ALA A 18 -8.71 6.84 3.78
CA ALA A 18 -8.51 7.51 5.07
C ALA A 18 -7.24 8.35 5.00
N THR A 19 -7.33 9.60 5.44
CA THR A 19 -6.18 10.49 5.58
C THR A 19 -5.81 10.60 7.06
N GLN A 20 -4.53 10.84 7.33
CA GLN A 20 -4.02 11.10 8.66
C GLN A 20 -3.18 12.37 8.58
N ASN A 21 -3.56 13.42 9.30
CA ASN A 21 -2.76 14.63 9.43
C ASN A 21 -1.71 14.42 10.54
N PRO A 22 -0.41 14.39 10.22
CA PRO A 22 0.62 14.07 11.20
C PRO A 22 0.88 15.19 12.23
N ILE A 23 0.37 16.41 11.99
CA ILE A 23 0.66 17.61 12.81
C ILE A 23 -0.49 17.92 13.81
N GLU A 24 -1.52 17.07 13.87
CA GLU A 24 -2.74 17.36 14.63
C GLU A 24 -2.52 17.18 16.15
N MET A 25 -2.53 18.30 16.90
CA MET A 25 -2.33 18.32 18.36
C MET A 25 -3.61 18.08 19.17
N GLU A 26 -4.77 17.95 18.51
CA GLU A 26 -6.06 17.69 19.14
C GLU A 26 -6.36 16.18 19.20
N GLY A 27 -5.76 15.48 20.18
CA GLY A 27 -6.36 14.29 20.80
C GLY A 27 -6.82 13.13 19.90
N THR A 28 -6.34 12.99 18.66
CA THR A 28 -6.67 11.82 17.85
C THR A 28 -5.87 10.62 18.32
N TYR A 29 -6.56 9.56 18.75
CA TYR A 29 -5.93 8.26 18.99
C TYR A 29 -5.45 7.72 17.63
N PRO A 30 -4.14 7.47 17.45
CA PRO A 30 -3.67 6.85 16.21
C PRO A 30 -4.40 5.52 16.02
N LEU A 31 -4.72 5.19 14.77
CA LEU A 31 -5.32 3.90 14.46
C LEU A 31 -4.37 2.80 14.96
N PRO A 32 -4.87 1.85 15.78
CA PRO A 32 -4.08 0.71 16.19
C PRO A 32 -3.51 -0.03 14.96
N GLU A 33 -2.35 -0.65 15.11
CA GLU A 33 -1.62 -1.29 14.02
C GLU A 33 -2.46 -2.42 13.39
N ALA A 34 -3.25 -3.13 14.20
CA ALA A 34 -4.21 -4.12 13.73
C ALA A 34 -5.32 -3.53 12.84
N GLN A 35 -5.65 -2.25 12.98
CA GLN A 35 -6.57 -1.55 12.09
C GLN A 35 -5.85 -1.06 10.83
N LEU A 36 -4.64 -0.53 10.95
CA LEU A 36 -3.82 -0.14 9.81
C LEU A 36 -3.55 -1.31 8.86
N ASP A 37 -3.30 -2.52 9.37
CA ASP A 37 -3.07 -3.72 8.57
C ASP A 37 -4.24 -4.08 7.61
N ARG A 38 -5.45 -3.56 7.87
CA ARG A 38 -6.62 -3.75 7.00
C ARG A 38 -6.59 -2.88 5.74
N PHE A 39 -5.81 -1.81 5.72
CA PHE A 39 -5.63 -0.98 4.52
C PHE A 39 -4.75 -1.69 3.51
N LEU A 40 -5.17 -1.74 2.24
CA LEU A 40 -4.39 -2.38 1.19
C LEU A 40 -3.00 -1.72 1.08
N PHE A 41 -2.99 -0.39 0.95
CA PHE A 41 -1.79 0.44 0.86
C PHE A 41 -1.82 1.61 1.85
N LYS A 42 -0.63 2.03 2.28
CA LYS A 42 -0.38 3.36 2.86
C LYS A 42 0.48 4.15 1.88
N VAL A 43 -0.02 5.29 1.44
CA VAL A 43 0.70 6.20 0.53
C VAL A 43 1.13 7.42 1.33
N ASN A 44 2.41 7.79 1.20
CA ASN A 44 2.93 9.02 1.78
C ASN A 44 2.75 10.11 0.73
N VAL A 45 1.99 11.15 1.05
CA VAL A 45 1.82 12.32 0.18
C VAL A 45 2.84 13.36 0.61
N THR A 46 3.78 13.68 -0.27
CA THR A 46 4.78 14.74 -0.04
C THR A 46 4.22 16.09 -0.45
N TYR A 47 4.82 17.16 0.05
CA TYR A 47 4.50 18.50 -0.45
C TYR A 47 4.89 18.64 -1.92
N PRO A 48 4.10 19.38 -2.73
CA PRO A 48 4.44 19.67 -4.10
C PRO A 48 5.71 20.52 -4.21
N SER A 49 6.40 20.45 -5.34
CA SER A 49 7.44 21.42 -5.68
C SER A 49 6.86 22.83 -5.85
N ALA A 50 7.73 23.84 -5.94
CA ALA A 50 7.29 25.20 -6.21
C ALA A 50 6.56 25.30 -7.56
N GLU A 51 7.05 24.58 -8.58
CA GLU A 51 6.45 24.53 -9.91
C GLU A 51 5.08 23.84 -9.89
N GLU A 52 4.97 22.69 -9.21
CA GLU A 52 3.70 21.98 -9.03
C GLU A 52 2.69 22.84 -8.25
N LEU A 53 3.15 23.58 -7.24
CA LEU A 53 2.28 24.46 -6.47
C LEU A 53 1.78 25.65 -7.29
N VAL A 54 2.63 26.26 -8.13
CA VAL A 54 2.20 27.31 -9.07
C VAL A 54 1.14 26.77 -10.02
N GLU A 55 1.33 25.59 -10.61
CA GLU A 55 0.33 24.97 -11.48
C GLU A 55 -1.00 24.70 -10.75
N ILE A 56 -0.95 24.24 -9.50
CA ILE A 56 -2.15 24.06 -8.67
C ILE A 56 -2.85 25.40 -8.47
N LEU A 57 -2.11 26.46 -8.14
CA LEU A 57 -2.69 27.79 -7.93
C LEU A 57 -3.34 28.32 -9.22
N ASP A 58 -2.66 28.22 -10.36
CA ASP A 58 -3.18 28.68 -11.65
C ASP A 58 -4.47 27.94 -12.04
N ARG A 59 -4.52 26.61 -11.84
CA ARG A 59 -5.72 25.81 -12.16
C ARG A 59 -6.89 26.01 -11.21
N THR A 60 -6.64 26.37 -9.95
CA THR A 60 -7.69 26.44 -8.91
C THR A 60 -8.16 27.85 -8.62
N THR A 61 -7.41 28.88 -9.04
CA THR A 61 -7.76 30.29 -8.85
C THR A 61 -8.12 31.02 -10.14
N GLY A 62 -8.00 30.34 -11.30
CA GLY A 62 -8.48 30.82 -12.59
C GLY A 62 -10.01 30.91 -12.66
N ALA A 63 -10.51 31.62 -13.68
CA ALA A 63 -11.94 31.80 -13.90
C ALA A 63 -12.63 30.58 -14.53
N GLU A 64 -11.85 29.67 -15.13
CA GLU A 64 -12.36 28.47 -15.78
C GLU A 64 -12.33 27.27 -14.83
N GLU A 65 -13.50 26.70 -14.54
CA GLU A 65 -13.58 25.44 -13.81
C GLU A 65 -13.36 24.26 -14.78
N PRO A 66 -12.42 23.34 -14.47
CA PRO A 66 -12.16 22.19 -15.32
C PRO A 66 -13.38 21.27 -15.37
N GLN A 67 -13.89 21.00 -16.57
CA GLN A 67 -14.95 20.03 -16.78
C GLN A 67 -14.37 18.62 -16.93
N VAL A 68 -14.91 17.67 -16.15
CA VAL A 68 -14.52 16.26 -16.21
C VAL A 68 -15.51 15.46 -17.02
N GLU A 69 -15.01 14.63 -17.93
CA GLU A 69 -15.80 13.67 -18.69
C GLU A 69 -15.80 12.30 -18.02
N LYS A 70 -16.96 11.64 -18.00
CA LYS A 70 -17.07 10.29 -17.45
C LYS A 70 -16.46 9.27 -18.42
N VAL A 71 -15.30 8.73 -18.06
CA VAL A 71 -14.59 7.70 -18.87
C VAL A 71 -14.89 6.25 -18.48
N ALA A 72 -15.48 6.03 -17.29
CA ALA A 72 -15.86 4.70 -16.82
C ALA A 72 -17.14 4.77 -15.97
N ASP A 73 -17.94 3.71 -16.02
CA ASP A 73 -19.09 3.51 -15.14
C ASP A 73 -18.84 2.43 -14.09
N ARG A 74 -19.85 2.19 -13.25
CA ARG A 74 -19.77 1.25 -12.14
C ARG A 74 -19.49 -0.17 -12.63
N GLU A 75 -20.18 -0.58 -13.67
CA GLU A 75 -20.10 -1.90 -14.28
C GLU A 75 -18.71 -2.15 -14.87
N THR A 76 -18.13 -1.13 -15.51
CA THR A 76 -16.76 -1.12 -16.02
C THR A 76 -15.75 -1.30 -14.89
N VAL A 77 -15.88 -0.55 -13.79
CA VAL A 77 -14.98 -0.68 -12.64
C VAL A 77 -15.08 -2.07 -12.00
N LEU A 78 -16.28 -2.63 -11.88
CA LEU A 78 -16.47 -3.98 -11.36
C LEU A 78 -15.84 -5.04 -12.27
N ALA A 79 -15.96 -4.89 -13.58
CA ALA A 79 -15.30 -5.77 -14.55
C ALA A 79 -13.77 -5.70 -14.44
N MET A 80 -13.21 -4.50 -14.29
CA MET A 80 -11.77 -4.31 -14.07
C MET A 80 -11.29 -5.00 -12.78
N MET A 81 -12.04 -4.88 -11.67
CA MET A 81 -11.72 -5.55 -10.40
C MET A 81 -11.71 -7.08 -10.55
N GLU A 82 -12.60 -7.63 -11.36
CA GLU A 82 -12.66 -9.06 -11.65
C GLU A 82 -11.48 -9.51 -12.53
N TRP A 83 -11.12 -8.73 -13.55
CA TRP A 83 -9.96 -9.02 -14.40
C TRP A 83 -8.65 -9.08 -13.60
N VAL A 84 -8.45 -8.16 -12.65
CA VAL A 84 -7.28 -8.19 -11.76
C VAL A 84 -7.18 -9.55 -11.04
N ARG A 85 -8.29 -10.17 -10.64
CA ARG A 85 -8.25 -11.49 -9.97
C ARG A 85 -7.81 -12.60 -10.91
N GLN A 86 -8.16 -12.49 -12.19
CA GLN A 86 -7.87 -13.49 -13.23
C GLN A 86 -6.45 -13.41 -13.78
N VAL A 87 -5.74 -12.29 -13.59
CA VAL A 87 -4.31 -12.19 -13.98
C VAL A 87 -3.53 -13.32 -13.32
N PRO A 88 -2.85 -14.20 -14.08
CA PRO A 88 -2.05 -15.28 -13.53
C PRO A 88 -0.91 -14.73 -12.67
N ALA A 89 -0.71 -15.34 -11.50
CA ALA A 89 0.48 -15.17 -10.67
C ALA A 89 1.29 -16.47 -10.72
N PRO A 90 2.39 -16.51 -11.50
CA PRO A 90 3.27 -17.68 -11.54
C PRO A 90 3.77 -18.02 -10.13
N SER A 91 3.97 -19.31 -9.82
CA SER A 91 4.43 -19.75 -8.50
C SER A 91 5.67 -19.00 -8.00
N PRO A 92 6.70 -18.73 -8.83
CA PRO A 92 7.87 -17.95 -8.38
C PRO A 92 7.52 -16.55 -7.88
N VAL A 93 6.50 -15.89 -8.46
CA VAL A 93 6.06 -14.56 -8.03
C VAL A 93 5.30 -14.62 -6.71
N ALA A 94 4.43 -15.61 -6.54
CA ALA A 94 3.72 -15.84 -5.28
C ALA A 94 4.67 -16.22 -4.14
N GLU A 95 5.64 -17.09 -4.42
CA GLU A 95 6.70 -17.48 -3.49
C GLU A 95 7.56 -16.27 -3.12
N TYR A 96 7.97 -15.46 -4.09
CA TYR A 96 8.72 -14.23 -3.83
C TYR A 96 7.95 -13.26 -2.92
N ALA A 97 6.66 -13.03 -3.16
CA ALA A 97 5.83 -12.20 -2.29
C ALA A 97 5.74 -12.77 -0.85
N ALA A 98 5.67 -14.09 -0.71
CA ALA A 98 5.71 -14.75 0.60
C ALA A 98 7.09 -14.60 1.27
N ARG A 99 8.19 -14.79 0.54
CA ARG A 99 9.56 -14.60 1.04
C ARG A 99 9.78 -13.16 1.51
N LEU A 100 9.30 -12.16 0.78
CA LEU A 100 9.36 -10.76 1.21
C LEU A 100 8.67 -10.55 2.56
N VAL A 101 7.44 -11.05 2.72
CA VAL A 101 6.72 -10.95 3.99
C VAL A 101 7.47 -11.66 5.11
N LEU A 102 7.92 -12.90 4.89
CA LEU A 102 8.66 -13.66 5.90
C LEU A 102 9.98 -12.99 6.30
N ALA A 103 10.69 -12.37 5.34
CA ALA A 103 11.93 -11.64 5.58
C ALA A 103 11.73 -10.36 6.41
N THR A 104 10.50 -9.87 6.59
CA THR A 104 10.20 -8.78 7.53
C THR A 104 10.13 -9.21 9.00
N HIS A 105 10.15 -10.51 9.30
CA HIS A 105 10.06 -11.02 10.68
C HIS A 105 11.46 -11.19 11.28
N PRO A 106 11.78 -10.58 12.44
CA PRO A 106 13.13 -10.60 13.00
C PRO A 106 13.63 -12.00 13.37
N ASP A 107 12.73 -12.92 13.72
CA ASP A 107 13.08 -14.30 14.09
C ASP A 107 13.23 -15.24 12.88
N HIS A 108 12.94 -14.76 11.66
CA HIS A 108 13.02 -15.58 10.47
C HIS A 108 14.48 -15.74 10.01
N GLY A 109 14.88 -16.97 9.64
CA GLY A 109 16.26 -17.28 9.25
C GLY A 109 16.77 -16.47 8.06
N GLY A 110 15.88 -16.06 7.15
CA GLY A 110 16.20 -15.21 5.99
C GLY A 110 16.04 -13.71 6.22
N ALA A 111 15.79 -13.25 7.46
CA ALA A 111 15.64 -11.83 7.75
C ALA A 111 17.00 -11.10 7.70
N PRO A 112 17.09 -9.95 7.00
CA PRO A 112 18.28 -9.10 6.98
C PRO A 112 18.67 -8.61 8.38
N GLU A 113 19.95 -8.25 8.56
CA GLU A 113 20.44 -7.72 9.83
C GLU A 113 19.65 -6.49 10.29
N MET A 114 19.32 -5.59 9.35
CA MET A 114 18.48 -4.42 9.61
C MET A 114 17.11 -4.79 10.19
N VAL A 115 16.48 -5.85 9.68
CA VAL A 115 15.19 -6.34 10.19
C VAL A 115 15.36 -6.91 11.59
N ARG A 116 16.36 -7.77 11.80
CA ARG A 116 16.64 -8.38 13.11
C ARG A 116 16.90 -7.34 14.20
N ARG A 117 17.57 -6.24 13.82
CA ARG A 117 17.92 -5.15 14.73
C ARG A 117 16.77 -4.21 15.03
N TYR A 118 16.01 -3.80 14.01
CA TYR A 118 15.08 -2.67 14.13
C TYR A 118 13.60 -3.04 14.12
N VAL A 119 13.24 -4.25 13.68
CA VAL A 119 11.84 -4.67 13.57
C VAL A 119 11.41 -5.43 14.82
N ARG A 120 10.30 -4.97 15.42
CA ARG A 120 9.63 -5.65 16.53
C ARG A 120 8.61 -6.68 16.05
N TYR A 121 7.84 -6.34 15.01
CA TYR A 121 6.88 -7.25 14.37
C TYR A 121 6.88 -7.04 12.86
N GLY A 122 6.98 -8.15 12.13
CA GLY A 122 6.92 -8.17 10.67
C GLY A 122 5.51 -8.07 10.12
N ALA A 123 5.42 -7.97 8.79
CA ALA A 123 4.17 -7.84 8.07
C ALA A 123 3.27 -9.08 8.18
N SER A 124 1.97 -8.87 8.19
CA SER A 124 0.97 -9.95 8.22
C SER A 124 0.79 -10.61 6.85
N PRO A 125 0.05 -11.74 6.75
CA PRO A 125 -0.34 -12.34 5.46
C PRO A 125 -1.09 -11.39 4.52
N ARG A 126 -1.72 -10.32 5.04
CA ARG A 126 -2.35 -9.28 4.21
C ARG A 126 -1.31 -8.51 3.38
N GLY A 127 -0.07 -8.41 3.85
CA GLY A 127 1.05 -7.86 3.09
C GLY A 127 1.26 -8.64 1.79
N ALA A 128 1.28 -9.97 1.83
CA ALA A 128 1.43 -10.81 0.63
C ALA A 128 0.25 -10.66 -0.33
N GLN A 129 -0.98 -10.54 0.20
CA GLN A 129 -2.17 -10.27 -0.61
C GLN A 129 -2.08 -8.90 -1.30
N ALA A 130 -1.63 -7.87 -0.59
CA ALA A 130 -1.46 -6.52 -1.12
C ALA A 130 -0.38 -6.47 -2.20
N LEU A 131 0.75 -7.16 -1.98
CA LEU A 131 1.83 -7.31 -2.95
C LEU A 131 1.34 -7.96 -4.26
N LEU A 132 0.60 -9.07 -4.16
CA LEU A 132 0.11 -9.77 -5.36
C LEU A 132 -0.99 -9.01 -6.09
N LEU A 133 -2.00 -8.51 -5.39
CA LEU A 133 -3.08 -7.75 -6.03
C LEU A 133 -2.56 -6.44 -6.63
N GLY A 134 -1.70 -5.74 -5.90
CA GLY A 134 -1.01 -4.55 -6.38
C GLY A 134 -0.15 -4.82 -7.61
N GLY A 135 0.65 -5.88 -7.57
CA GLY A 135 1.50 -6.26 -8.70
C GLY A 135 0.70 -6.65 -9.94
N LYS A 136 -0.44 -7.34 -9.79
CA LYS A 136 -1.34 -7.65 -10.90
C LYS A 136 -1.92 -6.37 -11.53
N VAL A 137 -2.30 -5.38 -10.73
CA VAL A 137 -2.75 -4.07 -11.23
C VAL A 137 -1.62 -3.36 -11.97
N ALA A 138 -0.41 -3.34 -11.40
CA ALA A 138 0.76 -2.73 -12.04
C ALA A 138 1.09 -3.37 -13.40
N ALA A 139 1.04 -4.71 -13.49
CA ALA A 139 1.22 -5.44 -14.74
C ALA A 139 0.19 -5.04 -15.80
N LEU A 140 -1.11 -4.99 -15.43
CA LEU A 140 -2.18 -4.58 -16.33
C LEU A 140 -2.02 -3.14 -16.80
N MET A 141 -1.64 -2.21 -15.91
CA MET A 141 -1.36 -0.81 -16.27
C MET A 141 -0.17 -0.69 -17.22
N ALA A 142 0.78 -1.63 -17.16
CA ALA A 142 1.90 -1.74 -18.08
C ALA A 142 1.56 -2.53 -19.37
N GLY A 143 0.29 -2.92 -19.59
CA GLY A 143 -0.15 -3.68 -20.75
C GLY A 143 0.27 -5.15 -20.75
N ARG A 144 0.73 -5.68 -19.61
CA ARG A 144 1.12 -7.09 -19.44
C ARG A 144 -0.02 -7.90 -18.81
N PHE A 145 -0.17 -9.14 -19.28
CA PHE A 145 -1.23 -10.06 -18.83
C PHE A 145 -0.78 -11.06 -17.77
N ASN A 146 0.44 -10.93 -17.26
CA ASN A 146 0.98 -11.73 -16.17
C ASN A 146 1.79 -10.83 -15.23
N VAL A 147 1.67 -11.07 -13.93
CA VAL A 147 2.48 -10.36 -12.94
C VAL A 147 3.93 -10.86 -12.98
N ALA A 148 4.87 -9.93 -12.86
CA ALA A 148 6.29 -10.19 -12.77
C ALA A 148 6.81 -9.77 -11.39
N LEU A 149 8.08 -10.10 -11.11
CA LEU A 149 8.70 -9.77 -9.83
C LEU A 149 8.91 -8.26 -9.67
N GLU A 150 9.21 -7.53 -10.75
CA GLU A 150 9.30 -6.07 -10.71
C GLU A 150 8.00 -5.41 -10.26
N ASP A 151 6.84 -5.97 -10.60
CA ASP A 151 5.54 -5.42 -10.19
C ASP A 151 5.34 -5.52 -8.68
N VAL A 152 5.70 -6.68 -8.12
CA VAL A 152 5.66 -6.93 -6.68
C VAL A 152 6.62 -5.99 -5.94
N ARG A 153 7.83 -5.79 -6.49
CA ARG A 153 8.82 -4.85 -5.94
C ARG A 153 8.32 -3.41 -5.97
N ALA A 154 7.70 -2.99 -7.06
CA ALA A 154 7.22 -1.62 -7.25
C ALA A 154 6.16 -1.24 -6.20
N VAL A 155 5.27 -2.17 -5.85
CA VAL A 155 4.20 -1.91 -4.86
C VAL A 155 4.63 -2.18 -3.40
N ALA A 156 5.82 -2.78 -3.18
CA ALA A 156 6.25 -3.20 -1.86
C ALA A 156 6.29 -2.07 -0.80
N PRO A 157 6.79 -0.86 -1.10
CA PRO A 157 6.77 0.24 -0.12
C PRO A 157 5.36 0.55 0.38
N ALA A 158 4.40 0.72 -0.54
CA ALA A 158 3.02 1.03 -0.21
C ALA A 158 2.30 -0.13 0.49
N ALA A 159 2.67 -1.37 0.16
CA ALA A 159 2.11 -2.57 0.75
C ALA A 159 2.66 -2.88 2.16
N LEU A 160 3.93 -2.60 2.45
CA LEU A 160 4.58 -3.13 3.66
C LEU A 160 4.83 -2.06 4.73
N ARG A 161 4.98 -0.78 4.38
CA ARG A 161 5.43 0.26 5.33
C ARG A 161 4.58 0.40 6.61
N HIS A 162 3.27 0.17 6.52
CA HIS A 162 2.35 0.27 7.65
C HIS A 162 2.12 -1.07 8.36
N ARG A 163 2.79 -2.12 7.91
CA ARG A 163 2.72 -3.48 8.45
C ARG A 163 3.98 -3.89 9.20
N ILE A 164 5.03 -3.07 9.14
CA ILE A 164 6.28 -3.28 9.87
C ILE A 164 6.27 -2.38 11.11
N ILE A 165 6.33 -3.01 12.28
CA ILE A 165 6.37 -2.30 13.56
C ILE A 165 7.83 -2.22 14.00
N LEU A 166 8.37 -1.00 14.04
CA LEU A 166 9.74 -0.74 14.44
C LEU A 166 9.88 -0.70 15.97
N ASN A 167 11.06 -1.03 16.48
CA ASN A 167 11.40 -0.93 17.89
C ASN A 167 11.90 0.48 18.27
N PHE A 168 12.19 0.69 19.56
CA PHE A 168 12.64 1.99 20.06
C PHE A 168 14.01 2.40 19.51
N GLU A 169 14.91 1.44 19.28
CA GLU A 169 16.23 1.70 18.73
C GLU A 169 16.14 2.30 17.32
N ALA A 170 15.27 1.75 16.48
CA ALA A 170 14.99 2.29 15.15
C ALA A 170 14.52 3.74 15.20
N GLN A 171 13.65 4.08 16.16
CA GLN A 171 13.16 5.45 16.36
C GLN A 171 14.27 6.39 16.81
N ALA A 172 15.13 5.93 17.72
CA ALA A 172 16.26 6.73 18.23
C ALA A 172 17.31 7.01 17.14
N GLU A 173 17.53 6.06 16.23
CA GLU A 173 18.47 6.19 15.11
C GLU A 173 17.84 6.80 13.85
N GLY A 174 16.54 7.10 13.87
CA GLY A 174 15.82 7.71 12.74
C GLY A 174 15.56 6.78 11.56
N VAL A 175 15.63 5.46 11.78
CA VAL A 175 15.39 4.45 10.75
C VAL A 175 13.90 4.35 10.43
N GLY A 176 13.54 4.59 9.17
CA GLY A 176 12.16 4.53 8.70
C GLY A 176 11.72 3.14 8.20
N ALA A 177 10.40 2.92 8.19
CA ALA A 177 9.83 1.68 7.65
C ALA A 177 10.12 1.50 6.15
N ASP A 178 10.16 2.59 5.38
CA ASP A 178 10.50 2.54 3.94
C ASP A 178 11.95 2.08 3.70
N GLU A 179 12.89 2.42 4.60
CA GLU A 179 14.28 1.94 4.52
C GLU A 179 14.35 0.43 4.77
N VAL A 180 13.66 -0.04 5.81
CA VAL A 180 13.56 -1.48 6.12
C VAL A 180 12.92 -2.25 4.97
N VAL A 181 11.84 -1.74 4.37
CA VAL A 181 11.22 -2.38 3.19
C VAL A 181 12.21 -2.42 2.02
N GLY A 182 12.95 -1.34 1.79
CA GLY A 182 13.99 -1.29 0.77
C GLY A 182 15.06 -2.36 0.97
N GLU A 183 15.52 -2.57 2.20
CA GLU A 183 16.51 -3.59 2.54
C GLU A 183 15.96 -5.02 2.36
N VAL A 184 14.72 -5.27 2.77
CA VAL A 184 14.04 -6.55 2.54
C VAL A 184 13.92 -6.86 1.04
N VAL A 185 13.55 -5.87 0.22
CA VAL A 185 13.43 -6.06 -1.22
C VAL A 185 14.78 -6.33 -1.90
N LYS A 186 15.87 -5.76 -1.39
CA LYS A 186 17.23 -5.97 -1.91
C LYS A 186 17.81 -7.32 -1.53
N SER A 187 17.57 -7.75 -0.29
CA SER A 187 18.15 -8.96 0.30
C SER A 187 17.48 -10.26 -0.13
N VAL A 188 16.18 -10.22 -0.44
CA VAL A 188 15.46 -11.41 -0.92
C VAL A 188 15.78 -11.62 -2.40
N GLU A 189 16.52 -12.68 -2.68
CA GLU A 189 16.84 -13.11 -4.04
C GLU A 189 15.59 -13.50 -4.83
N VAL A 190 15.69 -13.37 -6.15
CA VAL A 190 14.65 -13.70 -7.15
C VAL A 190 14.58 -15.20 -7.36
#